data_AF-A0A2S5SY82-F1
#
_entry.id   AF-A0A2S5SY82-F1
#
_cell.length_a   1.000
_cell.length_b   1.000
_cell.length_c   1.000
_cell.angle_alpha   90.00
_cell.angle_beta   90.00
_cell.angle_gamma   90.00
#
_symmetry.space_group_name_H-M   'P 1'
#
loop_
_entity.id
_entity.type
_entity.pdbx_description
1 polymer ?
#
loop_
_entity_poly.entity_id
_entity_poly.type
_entity_poly.pdbx_seq_one_letter_code
_entity_poly.pdbx_strand_id
1 'polypeptide(L)'
;MSATTIKLPSAPVVTAAPRGAAWAASIFASVVNGLRAVGRNIVEQRRLWAETRAIQEMLRLADSYGTSQPGFAAELRAAAARLQTSRDE
;
A
#
# COMPACT_ATOMS: atom_id res chain seq x y z
N MET A 1 -26.49 -71.72 -4.68
CA MET A 1 -27.04 -70.41 -4.32
C MET A 1 -25.94 -69.38 -4.54
N SER A 2 -26.01 -68.58 -5.61
CA SER A 2 -24.92 -67.66 -6.00
C SER A 2 -25.19 -66.26 -5.47
N ALA A 3 -24.33 -65.78 -4.58
CA ALA A 3 -24.38 -64.42 -4.07
C ALA A 3 -23.90 -63.44 -5.15
N THR A 4 -24.77 -62.49 -5.53
CA THR A 4 -24.43 -61.45 -6.50
C THR A 4 -23.93 -60.23 -5.71
N THR A 5 -22.62 -60.05 -5.65
CA THR A 5 -22.00 -58.86 -5.03
C THR A 5 -22.10 -57.69 -5.99
N ILE A 6 -22.99 -56.74 -5.69
CA ILE A 6 -23.11 -55.48 -6.41
C ILE A 6 -22.01 -54.54 -5.89
N LYS A 7 -20.95 -54.32 -6.66
CA LYS A 7 -19.96 -53.28 -6.38
C LYS A 7 -20.57 -51.91 -6.76
N LEU A 8 -20.89 -51.09 -5.76
CA LEU A 8 -21.20 -49.68 -6.00
C LEU A 8 -19.91 -48.93 -6.35
N PRO A 9 -19.90 -48.08 -7.40
CA PRO A 9 -18.76 -47.24 -7.70
C PRO A 9 -18.61 -46.16 -6.61
N SER A 10 -17.55 -46.25 -5.79
CA SER A 10 -17.15 -45.19 -4.86
C SER A 10 -16.36 -44.10 -5.60
N ALA A 11 -16.95 -43.51 -6.64
CA ALA A 11 -16.35 -42.35 -7.25
C ALA A 11 -16.48 -41.17 -6.27
N PRO A 12 -15.41 -40.44 -5.93
CA PRO A 12 -15.52 -39.24 -5.11
C PRO A 12 -16.40 -38.25 -5.87
N VAL A 13 -17.52 -37.85 -5.25
CA VAL A 13 -18.37 -36.80 -5.79
C VAL A 13 -17.58 -35.51 -5.70
N VAL A 14 -16.93 -35.13 -6.81
CA VAL A 14 -16.33 -33.80 -6.97
C VAL A 14 -17.50 -32.83 -7.07
N THR A 15 -17.96 -32.35 -5.92
CA THR A 15 -18.96 -31.28 -5.85
C THR A 15 -18.29 -30.02 -6.34
N ALA A 16 -18.48 -29.71 -7.63
CA ALA A 16 -18.10 -28.42 -8.18
C ALA A 16 -18.73 -27.34 -7.30
N ALA A 17 -17.92 -26.39 -6.83
CA ALA A 17 -18.40 -25.31 -5.97
C ALA A 17 -19.61 -24.65 -6.64
N PRO A 18 -20.76 -24.50 -5.93
CA PRO A 18 -21.95 -23.95 -6.53
C PRO A 18 -21.61 -22.57 -7.11
N ARG A 19 -22.07 -22.29 -8.35
CA ARG A 19 -21.70 -21.07 -9.09
C ARG A 19 -21.91 -19.78 -8.29
N GLY A 20 -22.86 -19.76 -7.36
CA GLY A 20 -23.08 -18.66 -6.42
C GLY A 20 -21.95 -18.42 -5.41
N ALA A 21 -21.27 -19.48 -4.94
CA ALA A 21 -20.12 -19.36 -4.05
C ALA A 21 -18.90 -18.76 -4.77
N ALA A 22 -18.71 -19.11 -6.06
CA ALA A 22 -17.66 -18.52 -6.88
C ALA A 22 -17.90 -17.01 -7.13
N TRP A 23 -19.16 -16.61 -7.31
CA TRP A 23 -19.54 -15.19 -7.44
C TRP A 23 -19.35 -14.40 -6.14
N ALA A 24 -19.71 -14.98 -4.99
CA ALA A 24 -19.45 -14.33 -3.70
C ALA A 24 -17.95 -14.18 -3.43
N ALA A 25 -17.16 -15.20 -3.77
CA ALA A 25 -15.71 -15.16 -3.62
C ALA A 25 -15.06 -14.09 -4.52
N SER A 26 -15.54 -13.89 -5.75
CA SER A 26 -15.00 -12.87 -6.65
C SER A 26 -15.33 -11.44 -6.17
N ILE A 27 -16.53 -11.22 -5.62
CA ILE A 27 -16.88 -9.93 -5.00
C ILE A 27 -16.00 -9.65 -3.79
N PHE A 28 -15.85 -10.64 -2.90
CA PHE A 28 -15.04 -10.48 -1.70
C PHE A 28 -13.56 -10.21 -2.06
N ALA A 29 -13.01 -10.94 -3.03
CA ALA A 29 -11.66 -10.71 -3.53
C ALA A 29 -11.50 -9.29 -4.11
N SER A 30 -12.49 -8.80 -4.85
CA SER A 30 -12.47 -7.45 -5.43
C SER A 30 -12.48 -6.37 -4.34
N VAL A 31 -13.28 -6.55 -3.29
CA VAL A 31 -13.35 -5.63 -2.14
C VAL A 31 -12.02 -5.61 -1.38
N VAL A 32 -11.45 -6.77 -1.07
CA VAL A 32 -10.17 -6.88 -0.37
C VAL A 32 -9.04 -6.24 -1.18
N ASN A 33 -9.02 -6.48 -2.49
CA ASN A 33 -8.02 -5.88 -3.38
C ASN A 33 -8.18 -4.36 -3.48
N GLY A 34 -9.43 -3.86 -3.55
CA GLY A 34 -9.72 -2.43 -3.50
C GLY A 34 -9.26 -1.77 -2.20
N LEU A 35 -9.54 -2.39 -1.05
CA LEU A 35 -9.08 -1.94 0.27
C LEU A 35 -7.55 -1.90 0.36
N ARG A 36 -6.85 -2.91 -0.15
CA ARG A 36 -5.39 -2.94 -0.19
C ARG A 36 -4.82 -1.83 -1.08
N ALA A 37 -5.41 -1.60 -2.25
CA ALA A 37 -4.99 -0.54 -3.16
C ALA A 37 -5.17 0.85 -2.53
N VAL A 38 -6.35 1.10 -1.92
CA VAL A 38 -6.64 2.35 -1.22
C VAL A 38 -5.71 2.54 -0.02
N GLY A 39 -5.46 1.49 0.76
CA GLY A 39 -4.54 1.54 1.89
C GLY A 39 -3.12 1.94 1.49
N ARG A 40 -2.60 1.36 0.39
CA ARG A 40 -1.27 1.73 -0.15
C ARG A 40 -1.24 3.19 -0.60
N ASN A 41 -2.26 3.63 -1.34
CA ASN A 41 -2.35 5.02 -1.80
C ASN A 41 -2.42 6.01 -0.63
N ILE A 42 -3.15 5.70 0.45
CA ILE A 42 -3.23 6.57 1.64
C ILE A 42 -1.88 6.68 2.35
N VAL A 43 -1.15 5.57 2.47
CA VAL A 43 0.18 5.56 3.10
C VAL A 43 1.18 6.36 2.28
N GLU A 44 1.18 6.17 0.95
CA GLU A 44 2.03 6.92 0.03
C GLU A 44 1.71 8.41 0.06
N GLN A 45 0.43 8.79 0.02
CA GLN A 45 0.03 10.19 0.18
C GLN A 45 0.52 10.73 1.52
N ARG A 46 0.24 10.06 2.64
CA ARG A 46 0.70 10.53 3.97
C ARG A 46 2.21 10.74 4.03
N ARG A 47 2.98 9.86 3.39
CA ARG A 47 4.43 10.00 3.29
C ARG A 47 4.82 11.27 2.50
N LEU A 48 4.22 11.51 1.34
CA LEU A 48 4.46 12.71 0.53
C LEU A 48 4.10 14.01 1.28
N TRP A 49 3.00 13.99 2.05
CA TRP A 49 2.59 15.12 2.89
C TRP A 49 3.58 15.37 4.04
N ALA A 50 4.04 14.30 4.71
CA ALA A 50 5.03 14.41 5.78
C ALA A 50 6.38 14.94 5.27
N GLU A 51 6.80 14.49 4.10
CA GLU A 51 8.05 14.93 3.46
C GLU A 51 8.00 16.41 3.06
N THR A 52 6.88 16.86 2.48
CA THR A 52 6.67 18.28 2.17
C THR A 52 6.75 19.15 3.42
N ARG A 53 6.15 18.67 4.52
CA ARG A 53 6.18 19.36 5.81
C ARG A 53 7.58 19.41 6.41
N ALA A 54 8.36 18.33 6.26
CA ALA A 54 9.74 18.30 6.72
C ALA A 54 10.61 19.34 5.99
N ILE A 55 10.46 19.47 4.66
CA ILE A 55 11.16 20.49 3.87
C ILE A 55 10.81 21.90 4.37
N GLN A 56 9.53 22.18 4.60
CA GLN A 56 9.08 23.48 5.13
C GLN A 56 9.66 23.78 6.53
N GLU A 57 9.69 22.78 7.41
CA GLU A 57 10.29 22.96 8.75
C GLU A 57 11.81 23.19 8.66
N MET A 58 12.52 22.50 7.76
CA MET A 58 13.96 22.75 7.54
C MET A 58 14.22 24.19 7.06
N LEU A 59 13.40 24.73 6.17
CA LEU A 59 13.50 26.13 5.73
C LEU A 59 13.19 27.11 6.87
N ARG A 60 12.17 26.81 7.68
CA ARG A 60 11.83 27.62 8.86
C ARG A 60 12.96 27.63 9.89
N LEU A 61 13.59 26.48 10.13
CA LEU A 61 14.78 26.35 10.97
C LEU A 61 15.93 27.18 10.38
N ALA A 62 16.18 27.08 9.07
CA ALA A 62 17.21 27.87 8.41
C ALA A 62 17.02 29.39 8.60
N ASP A 63 15.78 29.88 8.50
CA ASP A 63 15.48 31.29 8.78
C ASP A 63 15.72 31.67 10.24
N SER A 64 15.36 30.79 11.19
CA SER A 64 15.62 31.02 12.61
C SER A 64 17.12 31.10 12.94
N TYR A 65 17.94 30.30 12.26
CA TYR A 65 19.39 30.28 12.44
C TYR A 65 20.14 31.29 11.55
N GLY A 66 19.45 31.98 10.64
CA GLY A 66 20.08 32.89 9.69
C GLY A 66 20.88 34.03 10.35
N THR A 67 20.45 34.47 11.53
CA THR A 67 21.11 35.55 12.28
C THR A 67 22.28 35.02 13.13
N SER A 68 22.13 33.84 13.72
CA SER A 68 23.09 33.29 14.68
C SER A 68 24.19 32.47 14.00
N GLN A 69 23.86 31.75 12.92
CA GLN A 69 24.72 30.79 12.24
C GLN A 69 24.39 30.74 10.73
N PRO A 70 24.86 31.72 9.94
CA PRO A 70 24.52 31.83 8.53
C PRO A 70 25.03 30.66 7.69
N GLY A 71 26.17 30.06 8.04
CA GLY A 71 26.70 28.88 7.35
C GLY A 71 25.79 27.66 7.48
N PHE A 72 25.33 27.37 8.71
CA PHE A 72 24.38 26.28 8.97
C PHE A 72 23.02 26.53 8.30
N ALA A 73 22.53 27.77 8.32
CA ALA A 73 21.32 28.15 7.60
C ALA A 73 21.44 27.93 6.08
N ALA A 74 22.61 28.21 5.49
CA ALA A 74 22.85 27.95 4.08
C ALA A 74 22.87 26.45 3.77
N GLU A 75 23.47 25.63 4.63
CA GLU A 75 23.45 24.17 4.51
C GLU A 75 22.04 23.60 4.60
N LEU A 76 21.21 24.08 5.54
CA LEU A 76 19.82 23.67 5.65
C LEU A 76 18.99 24.03 4.41
N ARG A 77 19.18 25.23 3.85
CA ARG A 77 18.52 25.62 2.59
C ARG A 77 18.98 24.78 1.41
N ALA A 78 20.28 24.49 1.33
CA ALA A 78 20.83 23.62 0.28
C ALA A 78 20.32 22.18 0.41
N ALA A 79 20.20 21.65 1.63
CA ALA A 79 19.62 20.33 1.89
C ALA A 79 18.13 20.29 1.49
N ALA A 80 17.35 21.32 1.85
CA ALA A 80 15.95 21.44 1.44
C ALA A 80 15.79 21.49 -0.09
N ALA A 81 16.65 22.23 -0.80
CA ALA A 81 16.62 22.31 -2.26
C ALA A 81 16.90 20.96 -2.95
N ARG A 82 17.82 20.15 -2.39
CA ARG A 82 18.11 18.79 -2.90
C ARG A 82 16.91 17.85 -2.73
N LEU A 83 16.26 17.90 -1.57
CA LEU A 83 15.06 17.10 -1.30
C LEU A 83 13.87 17.52 -2.19
N GLN A 84 13.80 18.80 -2.54
CA GLN A 84 12.77 19.30 -3.46
C GLN A 84 13.04 18.85 -4.91
N THR A 85 14.30 18.89 -5.36
CA THR A 85 14.70 18.37 -6.68
C THR A 85 14.38 16.88 -6.83
N SER A 86 14.70 16.06 -5.82
CA SER A 86 14.42 14.62 -5.85
C SER A 86 12.93 14.25 -5.87
N ARG A 87 12.04 15.23 -5.66
CA ARG A 87 10.58 15.05 -5.74
C ARG A 87 10.03 15.42 -7.12
N ASP A 88 10.67 16.37 -7.80
CA ASP A 88 10.22 16.89 -9.10
C ASP A 88 10.72 16.04 -10.29
N GLU A 89 11.71 15.16 -10.05
CA GLU A 89 12.18 14.09 -10.96
C GLU A 89 11.28 12.84 -10.91
#